data_AF-A0A511MNK2-F1
#
_entry.id   AF-A0A511MNK2-F1
#
_cell.length_a   1.000
_cell.length_b   1.000
_cell.length_c   1.000
_cell.angle_alpha   90.00
_cell.angle_beta   90.00
_cell.angle_gamma   90.00
#
_symmetry.space_group_name_H-M   'P 1'
#
loop_
_entity.id
_entity.type
_entity.pdbx_description
1 polymer ?
#
loop_
_entity_poly.entity_id
_entity_poly.type
_entity_poly.pdbx_seq_one_letter_code
_entity_poly.pdbx_strand_id
1 'polypeptide(L)'
;MPKYLEYPKYPYGVDPKLTLSGQQLAGQLYDPSVATMLAWLAAGEAAAHSRYGRLSQVVLNVAQTDVGLREDIAVETFVRALLPFLRRLDRGDYEENGGATLTTFFIGACRNRIGDVIRSHHERIIELRADTSDLLDHLRNTVIDDTTVDGLELARDLLPLAPRNLRSVLLLVAYEGVTLTEAAKRVGVKPATVRSQLLRYKQRIASMHFRGVLEIPADTGLGDWARATTEKRRIAAESRKKAPAVD
;
A
#
# COMPACT_ATOMS: atom_id res chain seq x y z
N MET A 1 -23.67 12.89 17.42
CA MET A 1 -23.08 11.72 16.73
C MET A 1 -23.62 11.68 15.30
N PRO A 2 -22.79 11.76 14.25
CA PRO A 2 -23.31 11.65 12.90
C PRO A 2 -23.60 10.17 12.60
N LYS A 3 -24.83 9.91 12.16
CA LYS A 3 -25.31 8.60 11.70
C LYS A 3 -24.45 8.15 10.52
N TYR A 4 -23.81 6.98 10.62
CA TYR A 4 -23.22 6.31 9.47
C TYR A 4 -24.33 6.06 8.45
N LEU A 5 -24.21 6.65 7.25
CA LEU A 5 -25.08 6.29 6.13
C LEU A 5 -24.88 4.80 5.84
N GLU A 6 -25.91 4.00 6.12
CA GLU A 6 -26.01 2.65 5.57
C GLU A 6 -26.10 2.76 4.06
N TYR A 7 -25.03 2.35 3.37
CA TYR A 7 -25.05 2.21 1.92
C TYR A 7 -25.86 0.95 1.57
N PRO A 8 -26.75 1.00 0.56
CA PRO A 8 -27.48 -0.18 0.12
C PRO A 8 -26.49 -1.27 -0.31
N LYS A 9 -26.66 -2.47 0.27
CA LYS A 9 -25.94 -3.69 -0.08
C LYS A 9 -26.30 -4.04 -1.53
N TYR A 10 -25.37 -3.85 -2.46
CA TYR A 10 -25.51 -4.46 -3.77
C TYR A 10 -25.41 -5.99 -3.63
N PRO A 11 -26.18 -6.76 -4.42
CA PRO A 11 -26.09 -8.20 -4.41
C PRO A 11 -24.67 -8.62 -4.79
N TYR A 12 -24.03 -9.38 -3.92
CA TYR A 12 -22.78 -10.07 -4.20
C TYR A 12 -22.98 -10.94 -5.45
N GLY A 13 -22.22 -10.71 -6.52
CA GLY A 13 -22.21 -11.66 -7.65
C GLY A 13 -21.93 -11.11 -9.06
N VAL A 14 -21.97 -9.79 -9.30
CA VAL A 14 -21.65 -9.23 -10.63
C VAL A 14 -20.28 -8.55 -10.56
N ASP A 15 -19.32 -9.09 -11.31
CA ASP A 15 -18.05 -8.42 -11.60
C ASP A 15 -18.38 -7.00 -12.11
N PRO A 16 -18.06 -5.91 -11.38
CA PRO A 16 -18.58 -4.59 -11.72
C PRO A 16 -17.70 -4.01 -12.82
N LYS A 17 -17.72 -4.64 -14.00
CA LYS A 17 -17.14 -4.07 -15.21
C LYS A 17 -17.96 -2.84 -15.53
N LEU A 18 -17.27 -1.70 -15.61
CA LEU A 18 -17.89 -0.46 -16.08
C LEU A 18 -18.52 -0.70 -17.46
N THR A 19 -19.68 -0.12 -17.71
CA THR A 19 -20.27 -0.06 -19.04
C THR A 19 -19.30 0.63 -20.02
N LEU A 20 -19.49 0.46 -21.32
CA LEU A 20 -18.65 1.12 -22.33
C LEU A 20 -18.63 2.65 -22.13
N SER A 21 -19.79 3.24 -21.84
CA SER A 21 -19.92 4.67 -21.52
C SER A 21 -19.18 5.04 -20.23
N GLY A 22 -19.25 4.20 -19.20
CA GLY A 22 -18.50 4.40 -17.95
C GLY A 22 -16.98 4.32 -18.14
N GLN A 23 -16.50 3.42 -19.01
CA GLN A 23 -15.08 3.30 -19.36
C GLN A 23 -14.58 4.53 -20.13
N GLN A 24 -15.36 4.99 -21.13
CA GLN A 24 -15.04 6.20 -21.90
C GLN A 24 -14.98 7.43 -20.99
N LEU A 25 -15.96 7.59 -20.10
CA LEU A 25 -15.97 8.69 -19.14
C LEU A 25 -14.79 8.60 -18.17
N ALA A 26 -14.47 7.40 -17.65
CA ALA A 26 -13.31 7.21 -16.79
C ALA A 26 -12.01 7.62 -17.51
N GLY A 27 -11.86 7.28 -18.79
CA GLY A 27 -10.73 7.70 -19.62
C GLY A 27 -10.64 9.23 -19.76
N GLN A 28 -11.76 9.90 -20.03
CA GLN A 28 -11.83 11.36 -20.13
C GLN A 28 -11.47 12.07 -18.82
N LEU A 29 -11.81 11.46 -17.67
CA LEU A 29 -11.54 12.02 -16.35
C LEU A 29 -10.13 11.73 -15.85
N TYR A 30 -9.47 10.68 -16.35
CA TYR A 30 -8.21 10.18 -15.80
C TYR A 30 -7.08 11.20 -15.90
N ASP A 31 -6.67 11.55 -17.12
CA ASP A 31 -5.54 12.44 -17.37
C ASP A 31 -5.66 13.79 -16.63
N PRO A 32 -6.76 14.56 -16.75
CA PRO A 32 -6.86 15.85 -16.07
C PRO A 32 -6.86 15.71 -14.55
N SER A 33 -7.49 14.68 -14.00
CA SER A 33 -7.58 14.50 -12.54
C SER A 33 -6.27 14.04 -11.94
N VAL A 34 -5.62 13.07 -12.58
CA VAL A 34 -4.31 12.55 -12.15
C VAL A 34 -3.26 13.65 -12.29
N ALA A 35 -3.20 14.37 -13.42
CA ALA A 35 -2.27 15.49 -13.59
C ALA A 35 -2.45 16.57 -12.52
N THR A 36 -3.71 16.91 -12.20
CA THR A 36 -4.04 17.87 -11.13
C THR A 36 -3.52 17.39 -9.76
N MET A 37 -3.77 16.12 -9.40
CA MET A 37 -3.29 15.57 -8.12
C MET A 37 -1.76 15.47 -8.07
N LEU A 38 -1.12 15.10 -9.17
CA LEU A 38 0.34 15.08 -9.28
C LEU A 38 0.93 16.48 -9.05
N ALA A 39 0.34 17.52 -9.63
CA ALA A 39 0.76 18.91 -9.42
C ALA A 39 0.63 19.32 -7.94
N TRP A 40 -0.52 19.02 -7.30
CA TRP A 40 -0.71 19.31 -5.87
C TRP A 40 0.30 18.58 -4.98
N LEU A 41 0.59 17.31 -5.27
CA LEU A 41 1.54 16.51 -4.49
C LEU A 41 2.98 16.98 -4.72
N ALA A 42 3.35 17.35 -5.94
CA ALA A 42 4.67 17.89 -6.27
C ALA A 42 4.92 19.24 -5.57
N ALA A 43 3.90 20.10 -5.50
CA ALA A 43 3.98 21.38 -4.79
C ALA A 43 3.89 21.23 -3.25
N GLY A 44 3.43 20.08 -2.74
CA GLY A 44 3.10 19.90 -1.32
C GLY A 44 1.80 20.59 -0.89
N GLU A 45 0.98 21.01 -1.85
CA GLU A 45 -0.28 21.74 -1.64
C GLU A 45 -1.49 20.82 -1.48
N ALA A 46 -1.32 19.50 -1.59
CA ALA A 46 -2.41 18.53 -1.46
C ALA A 46 -3.22 18.70 -0.15
N ALA A 47 -2.61 19.24 0.92
CA ALA A 47 -3.30 19.57 2.16
C ALA A 47 -4.33 20.70 2.01
N ALA A 48 -4.02 21.75 1.23
CA ALA A 48 -4.94 22.84 0.92
C ALA A 48 -6.12 22.37 0.05
N HIS A 49 -5.91 21.32 -0.73
CA HIS A 49 -6.94 20.74 -1.59
C HIS A 49 -7.73 19.61 -0.93
N SER A 50 -7.22 18.96 0.11
CA SER A 50 -8.02 17.97 0.87
C SER A 50 -9.20 18.65 1.55
N ARG A 51 -10.39 18.06 1.43
CA ARG A 51 -11.58 18.59 2.11
C ARG A 51 -11.62 18.22 3.61
N TYR A 52 -10.96 17.14 3.99
CA TYR A 52 -11.08 16.57 5.33
C TYR A 52 -9.73 16.15 5.91
N GLY A 53 -9.59 16.40 7.20
CA GLY A 53 -8.49 15.89 8.03
C GLY A 53 -7.15 16.59 7.81
N ARG A 54 -6.26 16.44 8.80
CA ARG A 54 -4.86 16.80 8.66
C ARG A 54 -4.14 15.70 7.89
N LEU A 55 -3.46 16.07 6.81
CA LEU A 55 -2.68 15.12 6.02
C LEU A 55 -1.35 14.79 6.70
N SER A 56 -0.85 13.58 6.47
CA SER A 56 0.45 13.17 7.00
C SER A 56 1.57 13.96 6.31
N GLN A 57 2.23 14.83 7.07
CA GLN A 57 3.33 15.64 6.53
C GLN A 57 4.52 14.78 6.10
N VAL A 58 4.70 13.60 6.73
CA VAL A 58 5.73 12.63 6.31
C VAL A 58 5.48 12.18 4.88
N VAL A 59 4.24 11.81 4.54
CA VAL A 59 3.89 11.37 3.19
C VAL A 59 4.01 12.52 2.19
N LEU A 60 3.52 13.71 2.56
CA LEU A 60 3.60 14.89 1.68
C LEU A 60 5.05 15.29 1.36
N ASN A 61 5.92 15.31 2.35
CA ASN A 61 7.34 15.64 2.16
C ASN A 61 8.03 14.62 1.24
N VAL A 62 7.75 13.33 1.41
CA VAL A 62 8.28 12.28 0.52
C VAL A 62 7.70 12.45 -0.89
N ALA A 63 6.39 12.70 -1.00
CA ALA A 63 5.73 12.88 -2.29
C ALA A 63 6.25 14.08 -3.09
N GLN A 64 6.78 15.14 -2.46
CA GLN A 64 7.42 16.24 -3.21
C GLN A 64 8.64 15.80 -4.03
N THR A 65 9.34 14.74 -3.61
CA THR A 65 10.59 14.27 -4.25
C THR A 65 10.48 12.88 -4.89
N ASP A 66 9.55 12.03 -4.44
CA ASP A 66 9.32 10.68 -4.96
C ASP A 66 8.16 10.68 -5.99
N VAL A 67 8.52 10.70 -7.28
CA VAL A 67 7.56 10.67 -8.41
C VAL A 67 6.66 9.44 -8.33
N GLY A 68 7.21 8.27 -7.99
CA GLY A 68 6.44 7.02 -7.94
C GLY A 68 5.40 7.05 -6.83
N LEU A 69 5.74 7.60 -5.66
CA LEU A 69 4.76 7.80 -4.60
C LEU A 69 3.64 8.77 -5.00
N ARG A 70 3.95 9.82 -5.78
CA ARG A 70 2.90 10.73 -6.29
C ARG A 70 1.95 10.02 -7.22
N GLU A 71 2.48 9.25 -8.16
CA GLU A 71 1.70 8.45 -9.11
C GLU A 71 0.80 7.45 -8.37
N ASP A 72 1.35 6.71 -7.40
CA ASP A 72 0.60 5.76 -6.59
C ASP A 72 -0.56 6.45 -5.85
N ILE A 73 -0.32 7.59 -5.19
CA ILE A 73 -1.35 8.33 -4.47
C ILE A 73 -2.41 8.87 -5.44
N ALA A 74 -2.00 9.45 -6.57
CA ALA A 74 -2.93 10.04 -7.54
C ALA A 74 -3.82 8.98 -8.19
N VAL A 75 -3.24 7.87 -8.64
CA VAL A 75 -3.98 6.76 -9.26
C VAL A 75 -4.89 6.07 -8.24
N GLU A 76 -4.40 5.78 -7.03
CA GLU A 76 -5.23 5.19 -5.98
C GLU A 76 -6.40 6.10 -5.60
N THR A 77 -6.17 7.42 -5.53
CA THR A 77 -7.23 8.41 -5.28
C THR A 77 -8.26 8.42 -6.41
N PHE A 78 -7.81 8.41 -7.67
CA PHE A 78 -8.69 8.33 -8.83
C PHE A 78 -9.59 7.10 -8.76
N VAL A 79 -9.00 5.91 -8.57
CA VAL A 79 -9.74 4.63 -8.52
C VAL A 79 -10.76 4.63 -7.37
N ARG A 80 -10.37 5.11 -6.19
CA ARG A 80 -11.28 5.20 -5.03
C ARG A 80 -12.37 6.25 -5.18
N ALA A 81 -12.15 7.29 -5.99
CA ALA A 81 -13.15 8.33 -6.26
C ALA A 81 -14.13 7.91 -7.38
N LEU A 82 -13.67 7.14 -8.37
CA LEU A 82 -14.41 6.83 -9.59
C LEU A 82 -15.76 6.15 -9.34
N LEU A 83 -15.77 4.99 -8.66
CA LEU A 83 -17.02 4.24 -8.48
C LEU A 83 -18.06 5.00 -7.63
N PRO A 84 -17.70 5.63 -6.49
CA PRO A 84 -18.62 6.50 -5.77
C PRO A 84 -19.12 7.66 -6.62
N PHE A 85 -18.28 8.25 -7.48
CA PHE A 85 -18.66 9.34 -8.36
C PHE A 85 -19.67 8.92 -9.43
N LEU A 86 -19.45 7.79 -10.12
CA LEU A 86 -20.40 7.28 -11.11
C LEU A 86 -21.78 7.05 -10.49
N ARG A 87 -21.82 6.49 -9.26
CA ARG A 87 -23.09 6.34 -8.52
C ARG A 87 -23.77 7.68 -8.19
N ARG A 88 -23.01 8.76 -8.06
CA ARG A 88 -23.58 10.11 -7.87
C ARG A 88 -24.19 10.62 -9.17
N LEU A 89 -23.53 10.38 -10.31
CA LEU A 89 -24.08 10.70 -11.62
C LEU A 89 -25.38 9.93 -11.89
N ASP A 90 -25.40 8.63 -11.60
CA ASP A 90 -26.60 7.79 -11.79
C ASP A 90 -27.80 8.25 -10.94
N ARG A 91 -27.54 8.94 -9.82
CA ARG A 91 -28.58 9.51 -8.95
C ARG A 91 -29.00 10.93 -9.36
N GLY A 92 -28.39 11.51 -10.37
CA GLY A 92 -28.65 12.89 -10.79
C GLY A 92 -28.02 13.95 -9.88
N ASP A 93 -26.99 13.63 -9.10
CA ASP A 93 -26.29 14.61 -8.24
C ASP A 93 -25.48 15.64 -9.06
N TYR A 94 -25.41 15.50 -10.39
CA TYR A 94 -24.72 16.40 -11.32
C TYR A 94 -25.72 16.95 -12.34
N GLU A 95 -25.67 18.26 -12.54
CA GLU A 95 -26.45 18.97 -13.55
C GLU A 95 -25.49 19.57 -14.58
N GLU A 96 -25.69 19.28 -15.86
CA GLU A 96 -24.83 19.76 -16.94
C GLU A 96 -24.82 21.29 -17.06
N ASN A 97 -25.97 21.93 -16.79
CA ASN A 97 -26.11 23.38 -16.74
C ASN A 97 -25.73 23.98 -15.37
N GLY A 98 -25.17 23.18 -14.46
CA GLY A 98 -24.70 23.63 -13.16
C GLY A 98 -23.44 24.50 -13.25
N GLY A 99 -23.01 25.04 -12.10
CA GLY A 99 -21.85 25.95 -12.04
C GLY A 99 -20.46 25.29 -12.18
N ALA A 100 -20.37 23.98 -12.45
CA ALA A 100 -19.10 23.27 -12.53
C ALA A 100 -19.12 22.23 -13.65
N THR A 101 -18.03 22.15 -14.42
CA THR A 101 -17.85 21.08 -15.40
C THR A 101 -17.78 19.72 -14.73
N LEU A 102 -18.08 18.65 -15.48
CA LEU A 102 -17.98 17.27 -14.99
C LEU A 102 -16.58 16.94 -14.45
N THR A 103 -15.53 17.41 -15.12
CA THR A 103 -14.14 17.27 -14.67
C THR A 103 -13.90 17.98 -13.35
N THR A 104 -14.34 19.24 -13.22
CA THR A 104 -14.23 20.00 -11.96
C THR A 104 -14.99 19.31 -10.82
N PHE A 105 -16.18 18.79 -11.11
CA PHE A 105 -17.00 18.07 -10.15
C PHE A 105 -16.32 16.77 -9.69
N PHE A 106 -15.70 16.03 -10.61
CA PHE A 106 -14.94 14.83 -10.28
C PHE A 106 -13.65 15.12 -9.51
N ILE A 107 -12.92 16.18 -9.84
CA ILE A 107 -11.78 16.64 -9.03
C ILE A 107 -12.23 16.93 -7.60
N GLY A 108 -13.43 17.49 -7.41
CA GLY A 108 -14.07 17.63 -6.10
C GLY A 108 -14.28 16.29 -5.37
N ALA A 109 -14.62 15.21 -6.09
CA ALA A 109 -14.69 13.87 -5.51
C ALA A 109 -13.30 13.34 -5.11
N CYS A 110 -12.27 13.57 -5.92
CA CYS A 110 -10.88 13.21 -5.58
C CYS A 110 -10.40 13.94 -4.32
N ARG A 111 -10.71 15.24 -4.17
CA ARG A 111 -10.41 16.02 -2.95
C ARG A 111 -11.00 15.43 -1.67
N ASN A 112 -12.13 14.73 -1.76
CA ASN A 112 -12.74 14.05 -0.63
C ASN A 112 -12.04 12.73 -0.26
N ARG A 113 -11.23 12.17 -1.17
CA ARG A 113 -10.60 10.84 -1.02
C ARG A 113 -9.09 10.90 -0.80
N ILE A 114 -8.43 11.94 -1.29
CA ILE A 114 -6.96 12.05 -1.24
C ILE A 114 -6.42 11.96 0.20
N GLY A 115 -7.16 12.48 1.19
CA GLY A 115 -6.75 12.40 2.58
C GLY A 115 -6.75 10.98 3.16
N ASP A 116 -7.75 10.17 2.80
CA ASP A 116 -7.81 8.75 3.22
C ASP A 116 -6.72 7.92 2.54
N VAL A 117 -6.40 8.22 1.28
CA VAL A 117 -5.31 7.57 0.55
C VAL A 117 -3.97 7.90 1.19
N ILE A 118 -3.70 9.17 1.46
CA ILE A 118 -2.48 9.62 2.12
C ILE A 118 -2.34 8.99 3.52
N ARG A 119 -3.44 8.87 4.28
CA ARG A 119 -3.44 8.17 5.56
C ARG A 119 -3.07 6.70 5.40
N SER A 120 -3.65 6.01 4.43
CA SER A 120 -3.33 4.60 4.15
C SER A 120 -1.86 4.42 3.74
N HIS A 121 -1.30 5.34 2.95
CA HIS A 121 0.14 5.32 2.62
C HIS A 121 1.01 5.62 3.85
N HIS A 122 0.57 6.51 4.73
CA HIS A 122 1.27 6.78 5.98
C HIS A 122 1.32 5.54 6.88
N GLU A 123 0.19 4.85 7.05
CA GLU A 123 0.11 3.59 7.80
C GLU A 123 1.04 2.54 7.19
N ARG A 124 1.00 2.34 5.87
CA ARG A 124 1.94 1.43 5.17
C ARG A 124 3.40 1.81 5.38
N ILE A 125 3.73 3.11 5.34
CA ILE A 125 5.10 3.60 5.56
C ILE A 125 5.52 3.37 7.01
N ILE A 126 4.64 3.58 7.99
CA ILE A 126 4.91 3.32 9.40
C ILE A 126 5.08 1.82 9.64
N GLU A 127 4.16 0.98 9.15
CA GLU A 127 4.25 -0.48 9.26
C GLU A 127 5.54 -1.00 8.61
N LEU A 128 5.88 -0.51 7.41
CA LEU A 128 7.14 -0.86 6.76
C LEU A 128 8.36 -0.37 7.53
N ARG A 129 8.30 0.81 8.18
CA ARG A 129 9.42 1.35 8.97
C ARG A 129 9.60 0.64 10.30
N ALA A 130 8.53 0.31 11.01
CA ALA A 130 8.58 -0.47 12.25
C ALA A 130 9.17 -1.85 11.97
N ASP A 131 8.65 -2.56 10.96
CA ASP A 131 9.14 -3.88 10.56
C ASP A 131 10.60 -3.85 10.03
N THR A 132 11.01 -2.75 9.40
CA THR A 132 12.39 -2.62 8.88
C THR A 132 13.35 -2.19 9.98
N SER A 133 12.97 -1.27 10.88
CA SER A 133 13.84 -0.88 12.00
C SER A 133 14.09 -2.06 12.91
N ASP A 134 13.07 -2.83 13.28
CA ASP A 134 13.24 -3.97 14.19
C ASP A 134 14.07 -5.09 13.55
N LEU A 135 13.88 -5.37 12.25
CA LEU A 135 14.71 -6.31 11.50
C LEU A 135 16.16 -5.84 11.40
N LEU A 136 16.38 -4.54 11.15
CA LEU A 136 17.72 -3.98 11.01
C LEU A 136 18.41 -3.78 12.35
N ASP A 137 17.67 -3.49 13.42
CA ASP A 137 18.15 -3.41 14.78
C ASP A 137 18.49 -4.81 15.30
N HIS A 138 17.72 -5.85 14.96
CA HIS A 138 18.14 -7.24 15.20
C HIS A 138 19.43 -7.61 14.45
N LEU A 139 19.55 -7.20 13.18
CA LEU A 139 20.77 -7.46 12.39
C LEU A 139 21.98 -6.64 12.88
N ARG A 140 21.77 -5.44 13.45
CA ARG A 140 22.81 -4.54 13.97
C ARG A 140 23.21 -4.85 15.41
N ASN A 141 22.26 -5.23 16.26
CA ASN A 141 22.49 -5.55 17.67
C ASN A 141 23.01 -6.97 17.89
N THR A 142 23.28 -7.73 16.82
CA THR A 142 24.25 -8.83 16.81
C THR A 142 25.69 -8.35 17.00
N VAL A 143 25.91 -7.46 17.97
CA VAL A 143 27.17 -7.42 18.71
C VAL A 143 27.13 -8.64 19.61
N ILE A 144 27.80 -9.70 19.14
CA ILE A 144 28.43 -10.79 19.88
C ILE A 144 28.12 -10.75 21.39
N ASP A 145 26.91 -11.15 21.75
CA ASP A 145 26.60 -11.68 23.07
C ASP A 145 26.22 -13.14 22.82
N ASP A 146 26.87 -14.03 23.56
CA ASP A 146 26.93 -15.48 23.36
C ASP A 146 25.57 -16.17 23.64
N THR A 147 24.49 -15.38 23.69
CA THR A 147 23.14 -15.78 24.14
C THR A 147 22.02 -15.52 23.12
N THR A 148 22.28 -14.91 21.95
CA THR A 148 21.28 -14.80 20.87
C THR A 148 21.74 -15.53 19.61
N VAL A 149 21.94 -16.84 19.73
CA VAL A 149 22.25 -17.75 18.63
C VAL A 149 21.14 -17.74 17.56
N ASP A 150 19.89 -17.50 17.97
CA ASP A 150 18.69 -17.65 17.12
C ASP A 150 18.53 -16.58 16.01
N GLY A 151 18.93 -15.33 16.25
CA GLY A 151 18.76 -14.25 15.26
C GLY A 151 19.72 -14.36 14.07
N LEU A 152 20.95 -14.81 14.35
CA LEU A 152 22.02 -14.96 13.35
C LEU A 152 21.82 -16.25 12.53
N GLU A 153 21.28 -17.31 13.16
CA GLU A 153 20.82 -18.52 12.47
C GLU A 153 19.62 -18.24 11.56
N LEU A 154 18.61 -17.52 12.04
CA LEU A 154 17.46 -17.16 11.20
C LEU A 154 17.88 -16.29 10.00
N ALA A 155 18.78 -15.33 10.20
CA ALA A 155 19.32 -14.52 9.09
C ALA A 155 20.11 -15.39 8.08
N ARG A 156 20.89 -16.37 8.56
CA ARG A 156 21.61 -17.35 7.73
C ARG A 156 20.66 -18.19 6.88
N ASP A 157 19.51 -18.58 7.41
CA ASP A 157 18.51 -19.38 6.69
C ASP A 157 17.68 -18.55 5.71
N LEU A 158 17.36 -17.31 6.09
CA LEU A 158 16.52 -16.43 5.30
C LEU A 158 17.27 -15.82 4.11
N LEU A 159 18.48 -15.29 4.30
CA LEU A 159 19.21 -14.57 3.25
C LEU A 159 19.39 -15.37 1.95
N PRO A 160 19.71 -16.69 1.97
CA PRO A 160 19.77 -17.52 0.77
C PRO A 160 18.44 -17.65 0.02
N LEU A 161 17.30 -17.47 0.69
CA LEU A 161 15.98 -17.52 0.06
C LEU A 161 15.63 -16.22 -0.68
N ALA A 162 16.33 -15.12 -0.39
CA ALA A 162 16.13 -13.84 -1.05
C ALA A 162 16.61 -13.87 -2.50
N PRO A 163 15.90 -13.23 -3.45
CA PRO A 163 16.40 -13.00 -4.81
C PRO A 163 17.76 -12.32 -4.80
N ARG A 164 18.65 -12.65 -5.75
CA ARG A 164 20.06 -12.19 -5.77
C ARG A 164 20.22 -10.69 -5.50
N ASN A 165 19.47 -9.85 -6.23
CA ASN A 165 19.52 -8.40 -6.09
C ASN A 165 19.04 -7.93 -4.71
N LEU A 166 17.94 -8.51 -4.20
CA LEU A 166 17.44 -8.21 -2.87
C LEU A 166 18.42 -8.66 -1.79
N ARG A 167 19.04 -9.83 -1.94
CA ARG A 167 20.06 -10.34 -1.00
C ARG A 167 21.23 -9.38 -0.88
N SER A 168 21.79 -8.92 -2.00
CA SER A 168 22.87 -7.93 -2.00
C SER A 168 22.47 -6.63 -1.31
N VAL A 169 21.23 -6.18 -1.53
CA VAL A 169 20.69 -5.01 -0.83
C VAL A 169 20.58 -5.25 0.66
N LEU A 170 19.99 -6.37 1.09
CA LEU A 170 19.83 -6.71 2.52
C LEU A 170 21.18 -6.84 3.23
N LEU A 171 22.19 -7.43 2.57
CA LEU A 171 23.55 -7.53 3.10
C LEU A 171 24.19 -6.16 3.32
N LEU A 172 24.10 -5.25 2.35
CA LEU A 172 24.64 -3.88 2.53
C LEU A 172 23.95 -3.15 3.69
N VAL A 173 22.63 -3.29 3.81
CA VAL A 173 21.90 -2.67 4.91
C VAL A 173 22.31 -3.26 6.26
N ALA A 174 22.51 -4.57 6.34
CA ALA A 174 22.94 -5.25 7.57
C ALA A 174 24.38 -4.91 7.97
N TYR A 175 25.33 -4.98 7.04
CA TYR A 175 26.76 -4.80 7.33
C TYR A 175 27.21 -3.33 7.40
N GLU A 176 26.62 -2.46 6.58
CA GLU A 176 27.06 -1.06 6.46
C GLU A 176 26.07 -0.08 7.08
N GLY A 177 24.90 -0.54 7.53
CA GLY A 177 23.88 0.30 8.12
C GLY A 177 23.29 1.34 7.17
N VAL A 178 23.49 1.21 5.86
CA VAL A 178 22.93 2.13 4.87
C VAL A 178 21.41 1.93 4.70
N THR A 179 20.70 2.92 4.17
CA THR A 179 19.25 2.77 3.92
C THR A 179 18.97 1.81 2.75
N LEU A 180 17.78 1.20 2.71
CA LEU A 180 17.35 0.36 1.58
C LEU A 180 17.45 1.07 0.22
N THR A 181 17.14 2.36 0.18
CA THR A 181 17.25 3.18 -1.04
C THR A 181 18.70 3.36 -1.47
N GLU A 182 19.60 3.60 -0.52
CA GLU A 182 21.03 3.76 -0.77
C GLU A 182 21.66 2.44 -1.22
N ALA A 183 21.37 1.35 -0.51
CA ALA A 183 21.80 0.01 -0.91
C ALA A 183 21.26 -0.38 -2.29
N ALA A 184 20.01 -0.05 -2.62
CA ALA A 184 19.44 -0.29 -3.95
C ALA A 184 20.25 0.43 -5.04
N LYS A 185 20.58 1.71 -4.81
CA LYS A 185 21.42 2.49 -5.74
C LYS A 185 22.80 1.85 -5.91
N ARG A 186 23.46 1.44 -4.82
CA ARG A 186 24.79 0.80 -4.85
C ARG A 186 24.80 -0.53 -5.60
N VAL A 187 23.74 -1.32 -5.46
CA VAL A 187 23.57 -2.60 -6.18
C VAL A 187 23.14 -2.37 -7.65
N GLY A 188 22.82 -1.14 -8.04
CA GLY A 188 22.38 -0.81 -9.41
C GLY A 188 20.92 -1.20 -9.68
N VAL A 189 20.07 -1.21 -8.66
CA VAL A 189 18.67 -1.63 -8.75
C VAL A 189 17.75 -0.47 -8.38
N LYS A 190 16.65 -0.30 -9.11
CA LYS A 190 15.65 0.73 -8.78
C LYS A 190 15.07 0.47 -7.38
N PRO A 191 14.97 1.49 -6.49
CA PRO A 191 14.39 1.31 -5.16
C PRO A 191 12.99 0.71 -5.16
N ALA A 192 12.15 1.06 -6.15
CA ALA A 192 10.82 0.48 -6.32
C ALA A 192 10.86 -1.04 -6.59
N THR A 193 11.85 -1.51 -7.36
CA THR A 193 12.09 -2.93 -7.60
C THR A 193 12.45 -3.65 -6.32
N VAL A 194 13.31 -3.05 -5.48
CA VAL A 194 13.69 -3.60 -4.17
C VAL A 194 12.47 -3.71 -3.26
N ARG A 195 11.63 -2.68 -3.18
CA ARG A 195 10.38 -2.72 -2.38
C ARG A 195 9.46 -3.86 -2.85
N SER A 196 9.29 -4.01 -4.15
CA SER A 196 8.47 -5.07 -4.76
C SER A 196 9.05 -6.47 -4.52
N GLN A 197 10.38 -6.61 -4.57
CA GLN A 197 11.07 -7.86 -4.27
C GLN A 197 10.95 -8.21 -2.78
N LEU A 198 11.11 -7.22 -1.90
CA LEU A 198 10.99 -7.39 -0.45
C LEU A 198 9.57 -7.82 -0.06
N LEU A 199 8.54 -7.22 -0.64
CA LEU A 199 7.15 -7.62 -0.42
C LEU A 199 6.91 -9.09 -0.81
N ARG A 200 7.31 -9.46 -2.03
CA ARG A 200 7.17 -10.84 -2.53
C ARG A 200 7.97 -11.83 -1.69
N TYR A 201 9.15 -11.42 -1.24
CA TYR A 201 10.00 -12.22 -0.39
C TYR A 201 9.37 -12.45 1.00
N LYS A 202 8.84 -11.41 1.65
CA LYS A 202 8.08 -11.53 2.91
C LYS A 202 6.88 -12.49 2.74
N GLN A 203 6.11 -12.34 1.67
CA GLN A 203 4.97 -13.22 1.38
C GLN A 203 5.40 -14.68 1.17
N ARG A 204 6.57 -14.91 0.56
CA ARG A 204 7.15 -16.23 0.36
C ARG A 204 7.58 -16.85 1.68
N ILE A 205 8.23 -16.08 2.56
CA ILE A 205 8.61 -16.51 3.91
C ILE A 205 7.38 -16.91 4.73
N ALA A 206 6.35 -16.06 4.78
CA ALA A 206 5.11 -16.38 5.48
C ALA A 206 4.45 -17.67 4.94
N SER A 207 4.50 -17.88 3.62
CA SER A 207 3.99 -19.12 3.02
C SER A 207 4.81 -20.35 3.40
N MET A 208 6.14 -20.24 3.52
CA MET A 208 6.99 -21.36 3.94
C MET A 208 6.77 -21.68 5.41
N HIS A 209 6.64 -20.65 6.25
CA HIS A 209 6.34 -20.79 7.67
C HIS A 209 5.00 -21.48 7.91
N PHE A 210 3.95 -21.03 7.22
CA PHE A 210 2.64 -21.67 7.31
C PHE A 210 2.65 -23.16 6.90
N ARG A 211 3.52 -23.54 5.96
CA ARG A 211 3.66 -24.92 5.50
C ARG A 211 4.55 -25.78 6.40
N GLY A 212 5.08 -25.21 7.49
CA GLY A 212 6.05 -25.88 8.37
C GLY A 212 7.39 -26.16 7.71
N VAL A 213 7.69 -25.52 6.58
CA VAL A 213 8.98 -25.67 5.86
C VAL A 213 10.07 -24.82 6.49
N LEU A 214 9.68 -23.74 7.16
CA LEU A 214 10.57 -22.79 7.81
C LEU A 214 10.01 -22.45 9.18
N GLU A 215 10.73 -22.81 10.25
CA GLU A 215 10.39 -22.31 11.58
C GLU A 215 10.87 -20.88 11.71
N ILE A 216 9.99 -20.01 12.20
CA ILE A 216 10.31 -18.62 12.53
C ILE A 216 9.97 -18.49 14.00
N PRO A 217 10.94 -18.13 14.86
CA PRO A 217 10.71 -18.01 16.29
C PRO A 217 9.56 -17.07 16.61
N ALA A 218 8.69 -17.53 17.51
CA ALA A 218 7.44 -16.90 17.90
C ALA A 218 7.61 -15.54 18.58
N ASP A 219 8.76 -15.31 19.19
CA ASP A 219 9.16 -14.12 19.93
C ASP A 219 9.76 -13.03 19.02
N THR A 220 9.92 -13.31 17.73
CA THR A 220 10.39 -12.33 16.75
C THR A 220 9.23 -11.54 16.13
N GLY A 221 9.47 -10.26 15.80
CA GLY A 221 8.50 -9.46 15.04
C GLY A 221 8.14 -10.07 13.67
N LEU A 222 9.05 -10.83 13.06
CA LEU A 222 8.77 -11.58 11.84
C LEU A 222 7.84 -12.78 12.09
N GLY A 223 8.00 -13.47 13.21
CA GLY A 223 7.11 -14.54 13.67
C GLY A 223 5.70 -14.03 13.96
N ASP A 224 5.59 -12.91 14.67
CA ASP A 224 4.31 -12.22 14.92
C ASP A 224 3.61 -11.81 13.62
N TRP A 225 4.34 -11.17 12.71
CA TRP A 225 3.81 -10.79 11.41
C TRP A 225 3.40 -12.01 10.57
N ALA A 226 4.20 -13.07 10.55
CA ALA A 226 3.92 -14.28 9.78
C ALA A 226 2.65 -14.97 10.29
N ARG A 227 2.45 -15.04 11.62
CA ARG A 227 1.22 -15.57 12.23
C ARG A 227 0.01 -14.69 11.94
N ALA A 228 0.12 -13.38 12.12
CA ALA A 228 -0.98 -12.45 11.84
C ALA A 228 -1.42 -12.49 10.37
N THR A 229 -0.46 -12.60 9.45
CA THR A 229 -0.71 -12.73 8.00
C THR A 229 -1.35 -14.08 7.67
N THR A 230 -0.89 -15.14 8.34
CA THR A 230 -1.43 -16.50 8.20
C THR A 230 -2.87 -16.58 8.68
N GLU A 231 -3.15 -16.01 9.85
CA GLU A 231 -4.49 -16.01 10.43
C GLU A 231 -5.49 -15.23 9.56
N LYS A 232 -5.08 -14.06 9.04
CA LYS A 232 -5.88 -13.33 8.04
C LYS A 232 -6.18 -14.17 6.80
N ARG A 233 -5.20 -14.96 6.31
CA ARG A 233 -5.39 -15.85 5.14
C ARG A 233 -6.29 -17.03 5.46
N ARG A 234 -6.17 -17.61 6.66
CA ARG A 234 -7.03 -18.71 7.13
C ARG A 234 -8.49 -18.26 7.21
N ILE A 235 -8.74 -17.13 7.87
CA ILE A 235 -10.07 -16.50 7.96
C ILE A 235 -10.64 -16.22 6.56
N ALA A 236 -9.84 -15.65 5.67
CA ALA A 236 -10.26 -15.39 4.29
C ALA A 236 -10.58 -16.69 3.52
N ALA A 237 -9.81 -17.76 3.70
CA ALA A 237 -10.07 -19.05 3.06
C ALA A 237 -11.34 -19.73 3.62
N GLU A 238 -11.56 -19.65 4.93
CA GLU A 238 -12.77 -20.16 5.59
C GLU A 238 -14.03 -19.39 5.16
N SER A 239 -13.93 -18.06 5.01
CA SER A 239 -15.03 -17.25 4.47
C SER A 239 -15.39 -17.59 3.03
N ARG A 240 -14.41 -18.05 2.22
CA ARG A 240 -14.66 -18.52 0.85
C ARG A 240 -15.30 -19.90 0.80
N LYS A 241 -14.97 -20.80 1.75
CA LYS A 241 -15.59 -22.13 1.85
C LYS A 241 -17.03 -22.10 2.38
N LYS A 242 -17.38 -21.09 3.19
CA LYS A 242 -18.74 -20.91 3.74
C LYS A 242 -19.69 -20.14 2.81
N ALA A 243 -19.23 -19.66 1.65
CA ALA A 243 -20.13 -19.08 0.65
C ALA A 243 -20.98 -20.22 0.05
N PRO A 244 -22.32 -20.17 0.13
CA PRO A 244 -23.18 -21.21 -0.44
C PRO A 244 -22.95 -21.31 -1.94
N ALA A 245 -22.92 -22.54 -2.46
CA ALA A 245 -23.00 -22.78 -3.89
C ALA A 245 -24.32 -22.16 -4.38
N VAL A 246 -24.21 -21.18 -5.28
CA VAL A 246 -25.35 -20.55 -5.92
C VAL A 246 -25.78 -21.52 -7.03
N ASP A 247 -26.86 -22.26 -6.76
CA ASP A 247 -27.64 -22.98 -7.77
C ASP A 247 -28.45 -22.00 -8.63
#